data_AF-D7G8D9-F1
#
_entry.id   AF-D7G8D9-F1
#
_cell.length_a   1.000
_cell.length_b   1.000
_cell.length_c   1.000
_cell.angle_alpha   90.00
_cell.angle_beta   90.00
_cell.angle_gamma   90.00
#
_symmetry.space_group_name_H-M   'P 1'
#
loop_
_entity.id
_entity.type
_entity.pdbx_description
1 polymer ?
#
loop_
_entity_poly.entity_id
_entity_poly.type
_entity_poly.pdbx_seq_one_letter_code
_entity_poly.pdbx_strand_id
1 'polypeptide(L)'
;MANVEDGSNAAAADTGDQIWGGRQSSGKLTRKRVMAGGALLGAAALAVGLYVGLKDDSSTDRTLITGQSDPNSLGCFADTSDGRVMEAQLTDQAMTPDMCNAYCEDLGYYYYAVQWSIECWCAPETTTADELAVHGLGTCDFACGGDSDQICGGFWAFTVYEVGTESTTPTPSATTSCDSAATVRFTDDIAYFEGGGCGTLTQMYEAQEGDGPLYVLDENNDVVGGTPTGYWLLDRNLRVVDGSTLLVHGTAASGDADVLRLLSTSDDFIEVRGYGGNLHFQSTTVTSWDTDNGQEREWDGDGRSFINCVTQFDDSAIWDCDGRSNQEWGECRMDIISSTMGNMGWFDAESYGLTWKVRGACEIDPDTGVPYNHEIFEDHNVYGDILNSEIYGMYYGHYSYGHQGGVWDSNIMRDNIQYGFDPHDDSDDLTISNNIVYGNGNHGIIASKRCNNVKIFNNEVYDGGEDAVGIFLHRSSDGAEVHDNVVYNMQDAGMAMMESYDANIYDNSFTNCRYGIRLSLGSGRNIITNNLFSGITQYGLYTYMGSDDPDVPNSNGRPSDNVFDGNTIETDGDNIGVHIKEGDSNVFIDNVFTGVSTYEFEDSSDTTWVDNTGGGCLDGSTDFAEGGITEC
;
A
#
# COMPACT_ATOMS: atom_id res chain seq x y z
N MET A 1 -56.18 -23.08 3.71
CA MET A 1 -55.20 -24.13 4.03
C MET A 1 -53.94 -23.71 3.27
N ALA A 2 -52.98 -23.00 3.88
CA ALA A 2 -52.12 -23.39 5.03
C ALA A 2 -51.11 -24.49 4.63
N ASN A 3 -49.82 -24.54 5.01
CA ASN A 3 -48.89 -23.70 5.81
C ASN A 3 -47.42 -24.20 5.48
N VAL A 4 -46.27 -23.57 5.79
CA VAL A 4 -45.81 -22.19 6.15
C VAL A 4 -44.25 -22.21 6.29
N GLU A 5 -43.56 -21.06 6.20
CA GLU A 5 -42.13 -20.79 6.58
C GLU A 5 -41.03 -21.60 5.82
N ASP A 6 -39.80 -21.13 5.54
CA ASP A 6 -39.07 -19.87 5.76
C ASP A 6 -38.00 -19.67 4.63
N GLY A 7 -37.05 -18.72 4.56
CA GLY A 7 -36.53 -17.71 5.50
C GLY A 7 -35.54 -16.70 4.84
N SER A 8 -34.44 -16.34 5.51
CA SER A 8 -33.40 -15.32 5.17
C SER A 8 -32.27 -15.81 4.23
N ASN A 9 -31.63 -15.05 3.32
CA ASN A 9 -31.27 -13.61 3.21
C ASN A 9 -29.94 -13.28 3.95
N ALA A 10 -28.89 -12.94 3.17
CA ALA A 10 -27.53 -12.50 3.53
C ALA A 10 -26.63 -12.46 2.27
N ALA A 11 -26.52 -11.29 1.60
CA ALA A 11 -25.53 -10.97 0.56
C ALA A 11 -25.79 -9.55 0.02
N ALA A 12 -25.17 -8.54 0.62
CA ALA A 12 -25.14 -7.17 0.12
C ALA A 12 -23.76 -6.57 0.42
N ALA A 13 -23.23 -5.76 -0.50
CA ALA A 13 -21.86 -5.21 -0.51
C ALA A 13 -20.72 -6.27 -0.62
N ASP A 14 -20.55 -6.86 -1.82
CA ASP A 14 -19.20 -7.15 -2.39
C ASP A 14 -19.24 -7.53 -3.90
N THR A 15 -19.89 -6.70 -4.74
CA THR A 15 -20.10 -7.03 -6.18
C THR A 15 -19.74 -5.90 -7.15
N GLY A 16 -18.82 -5.01 -6.76
CA GLY A 16 -18.40 -3.86 -7.59
C GLY A 16 -17.50 -4.24 -8.77
N ASP A 17 -16.58 -5.18 -8.57
CA ASP A 17 -15.44 -5.37 -9.47
C ASP A 17 -15.69 -6.49 -10.50
N GLN A 18 -16.64 -6.25 -11.43
CA GLN A 18 -17.03 -7.20 -12.49
C GLN A 18 -17.13 -6.58 -13.90
N ILE A 19 -16.19 -5.72 -14.31
CA ILE A 19 -16.13 -5.23 -15.72
C ILE A 19 -14.71 -5.17 -16.36
N TRP A 20 -13.86 -6.21 -16.22
CA TRP A 20 -12.77 -6.43 -17.19
C TRP A 20 -12.71 -7.89 -17.65
N GLY A 21 -13.49 -8.22 -18.69
CA GLY A 21 -13.72 -9.62 -19.14
C GLY A 21 -14.46 -9.78 -20.47
N GLY A 22 -14.20 -8.91 -21.45
CA GLY A 22 -14.96 -8.66 -22.69
C GLY A 22 -15.08 -9.76 -23.78
N ARG A 23 -14.96 -11.05 -23.44
CA ARG A 23 -15.54 -12.24 -24.11
C ARG A 23 -15.25 -12.60 -25.60
N GLN A 24 -15.03 -13.92 -25.79
CA GLN A 24 -15.11 -14.75 -27.02
C GLN A 24 -13.79 -14.94 -27.83
N SER A 25 -13.42 -16.13 -28.32
CA SER A 25 -14.15 -17.42 -28.45
C SER A 25 -13.25 -18.68 -28.39
N SER A 26 -13.90 -19.83 -28.25
CA SER A 26 -13.32 -21.18 -28.16
C SER A 26 -12.38 -21.59 -29.31
N GLY A 27 -11.20 -22.15 -28.98
CA GLY A 27 -10.30 -22.78 -29.95
C GLY A 27 -9.35 -23.82 -29.36
N LYS A 28 -9.76 -25.10 -29.31
CA LYS A 28 -8.85 -26.21 -28.97
C LYS A 28 -7.71 -26.30 -29.99
N LEU A 29 -6.45 -26.14 -29.57
CA LEU A 29 -5.29 -26.63 -30.31
C LEU A 29 -4.15 -27.06 -29.36
N THR A 30 -3.51 -28.16 -29.74
CA THR A 30 -2.60 -28.95 -28.89
C THR A 30 -1.19 -28.34 -28.78
N ARG A 31 -0.68 -28.11 -27.56
CA ARG A 31 0.75 -27.85 -27.33
C ARG A 31 1.59 -29.03 -27.83
N LYS A 32 2.65 -28.75 -28.62
CA LYS A 32 3.64 -29.74 -29.06
C LYS A 32 5.04 -29.24 -28.73
N ARG A 33 5.65 -29.80 -27.66
CA ARG A 33 7.06 -29.51 -27.31
C ARG A 33 8.00 -29.92 -28.45
N VAL A 34 8.95 -29.05 -28.77
CA VAL A 34 10.23 -29.41 -29.42
C VAL A 34 11.33 -28.69 -28.66
N MET A 35 12.38 -29.43 -28.28
CA MET A 35 13.55 -28.91 -27.58
C MET A 35 14.74 -28.69 -28.52
N ALA A 36 15.63 -27.81 -28.05
CA ALA A 36 17.10 -27.80 -28.23
C ALA A 36 17.74 -27.25 -29.53
N GLY A 37 18.64 -26.28 -29.31
CA GLY A 37 20.02 -26.36 -29.82
C GLY A 37 20.55 -25.12 -30.58
N GLY A 38 21.63 -24.48 -30.08
CA GLY A 38 22.37 -23.47 -30.87
C GLY A 38 23.36 -22.61 -30.06
N ALA A 39 24.58 -23.10 -29.88
CA ALA A 39 25.61 -22.48 -29.02
C ALA A 39 26.45 -21.33 -29.66
N LEU A 40 27.01 -20.50 -28.77
CA LEU A 40 28.36 -19.87 -28.79
C LEU A 40 28.76 -18.83 -29.86
N LEU A 41 29.12 -17.62 -29.38
CA LEU A 41 30.33 -16.80 -29.68
C LEU A 41 30.16 -15.44 -28.93
N GLY A 42 31.14 -14.80 -28.28
CA GLY A 42 32.54 -15.15 -28.07
C GLY A 42 33.53 -14.04 -28.47
N ALA A 43 33.58 -12.91 -27.74
CA ALA A 43 34.66 -11.91 -27.89
C ALA A 43 34.85 -11.05 -26.62
N ALA A 44 36.12 -10.86 -26.22
CA ALA A 44 36.54 -9.88 -25.21
C ALA A 44 37.71 -9.06 -25.79
N ALA A 45 37.78 -7.77 -25.46
CA ALA A 45 38.91 -6.91 -25.81
C ALA A 45 39.16 -5.83 -24.72
N LEU A 46 40.43 -5.53 -24.48
CA LEU A 46 40.89 -4.67 -23.38
C LEU A 46 40.80 -3.16 -23.69
N ALA A 47 40.70 -2.37 -22.63
CA ALA A 47 40.79 -0.91 -22.65
C ALA A 47 42.19 -0.37 -22.96
N VAL A 48 42.24 0.81 -23.61
CA VAL A 48 43.27 1.85 -23.40
C VAL A 48 42.57 3.20 -23.47
N GLY A 49 42.68 4.02 -22.43
CA GLY A 49 42.01 5.32 -22.36
C GLY A 49 42.77 6.46 -23.05
N LEU A 50 42.04 7.56 -23.32
CA LEU A 50 42.62 8.87 -23.56
C LEU A 50 41.95 9.87 -22.60
N TYR A 51 42.64 10.21 -21.51
CA TYR A 51 42.18 11.19 -20.52
C TYR A 51 42.70 12.56 -20.94
N VAL A 52 41.82 13.46 -21.38
CA VAL A 52 42.12 14.89 -21.58
C VAL A 52 41.01 15.64 -20.85
N GLY A 53 41.37 16.26 -19.73
CA GLY A 53 40.39 16.87 -18.82
C GLY A 53 39.82 18.18 -19.35
N LEU A 54 38.55 18.39 -19.05
CA LEU A 54 37.98 19.71 -18.79
C LEU A 54 37.73 19.81 -17.28
N LYS A 55 37.86 21.02 -16.75
CA LYS A 55 37.83 21.31 -15.31
C LYS A 55 36.91 22.50 -15.08
N ASP A 56 36.13 22.39 -14.01
CA ASP A 56 35.23 23.40 -13.43
C ASP A 56 34.04 23.79 -14.35
N ASP A 57 32.82 24.04 -13.84
CA ASP A 57 32.45 24.29 -12.44
C ASP A 57 31.03 23.74 -12.10
N SER A 58 30.71 23.73 -10.80
CA SER A 58 29.41 23.39 -10.17
C SER A 58 28.82 21.98 -10.38
N SER A 59 29.53 20.95 -9.90
CA SER A 59 28.88 19.77 -9.31
C SER A 59 29.06 19.82 -7.79
N THR A 60 28.05 20.26 -7.05
CA THR A 60 28.03 20.07 -5.59
C THR A 60 27.70 18.61 -5.31
N ASP A 61 28.76 17.86 -5.06
CA ASP A 61 28.82 16.59 -4.34
C ASP A 61 27.72 16.49 -3.25
N ARG A 62 26.56 15.93 -3.61
CA ARG A 62 25.60 15.40 -2.64
C ARG A 62 26.12 14.05 -2.14
N THR A 63 27.19 14.13 -1.36
CA THR A 63 27.53 13.07 -0.42
C THR A 63 26.28 12.78 0.41
N LEU A 64 25.87 11.51 0.44
CA LEU A 64 24.76 11.00 1.26
C LEU A 64 24.86 11.57 2.68
N ILE A 65 23.95 12.47 3.07
CA ILE A 65 23.78 12.84 4.46
C ILE A 65 22.99 11.69 5.10
N THR A 66 23.72 10.78 5.73
CA THR A 66 23.15 9.77 6.62
C THR A 66 22.61 10.48 7.86
N GLY A 67 21.31 10.80 7.82
CA GLY A 67 20.55 11.43 8.88
C GLY A 67 19.09 11.36 8.45
N GLN A 68 18.35 10.44 9.05
CA GLN A 68 16.99 10.05 8.69
C GLN A 68 16.07 11.28 8.67
N SER A 69 15.71 11.74 7.46
CA SER A 69 14.67 12.75 7.30
C SER A 69 13.34 12.11 7.64
N ASP A 70 12.64 12.71 8.59
CA ASP A 70 11.28 12.31 8.96
C ASP A 70 10.34 12.51 7.75
N PRO A 71 9.66 11.45 7.26
CA PRO A 71 8.79 11.52 6.09
C PRO A 71 7.48 12.32 6.33
N ASN A 72 7.22 12.74 7.57
CA ASN A 72 6.11 13.65 7.89
C ASN A 72 6.58 15.13 7.96
N SER A 73 7.88 15.39 7.78
CA SER A 73 8.41 16.76 7.78
C SER A 73 8.34 17.41 6.40
N LEU A 74 8.01 18.70 6.37
CA LEU A 74 8.18 19.60 5.22
C LEU A 74 9.66 19.86 4.87
N GLY A 75 10.59 19.26 5.61
CA GLY A 75 12.03 19.30 5.38
C GLY A 75 12.83 20.02 6.46
N CYS A 76 14.14 20.11 6.21
CA CYS A 76 15.12 20.70 7.12
C CYS A 76 15.60 22.07 6.62
N PHE A 77 15.28 23.14 7.36
CA PHE A 77 15.56 24.53 6.98
C PHE A 77 16.54 25.20 7.95
N ALA A 78 17.39 26.08 7.43
CA ALA A 78 18.33 26.83 8.25
C ALA A 78 17.62 27.95 9.03
N ASP A 79 18.10 28.21 10.24
CA ASP A 79 17.63 29.28 11.12
C ASP A 79 18.75 30.28 11.41
N THR A 80 18.40 31.52 11.77
CA THR A 80 19.38 32.56 12.14
C THR A 80 18.83 33.50 13.21
N SER A 81 19.68 33.94 14.15
CA SER A 81 19.28 34.87 15.22
C SER A 81 18.75 36.23 14.73
N ASP A 82 19.12 36.61 13.50
CA ASP A 82 18.93 37.97 12.98
C ASP A 82 17.78 38.05 11.95
N GLY A 83 17.17 36.91 11.60
CA GLY A 83 16.08 36.81 10.61
C GLY A 83 15.17 35.60 10.81
N ARG A 84 15.07 35.09 12.05
CA ARG A 84 14.33 33.89 12.42
C ARG A 84 12.87 33.90 11.93
N VAL A 85 12.42 32.78 11.39
CA VAL A 85 11.12 32.60 10.72
C VAL A 85 10.00 32.20 11.70
N MET A 86 10.28 31.28 12.62
CA MET A 86 9.31 30.80 13.62
C MET A 86 9.56 31.37 15.02
N GLU A 87 8.53 31.50 15.84
CA GLU A 87 8.69 31.91 17.25
C GLU A 87 8.79 30.69 18.18
N ALA A 88 9.74 30.71 19.12
CA ALA A 88 9.89 29.66 20.13
C ALA A 88 8.78 29.79 21.15
N GLN A 89 8.01 28.72 21.33
CA GLN A 89 6.91 28.69 22.28
C GLN A 89 7.17 27.74 23.45
N LEU A 90 7.93 26.65 23.24
CA LEU A 90 8.23 25.66 24.28
C LEU A 90 9.70 25.19 24.25
N THR A 91 10.23 24.82 25.41
CA THR A 91 11.52 24.13 25.54
C THR A 91 11.40 23.10 26.66
N ASP A 92 11.54 21.82 26.35
CA ASP A 92 11.48 20.73 27.32
C ASP A 92 12.57 19.70 27.07
N GLN A 93 13.11 19.10 28.13
CA GLN A 93 14.12 18.03 28.01
C GLN A 93 13.56 16.75 27.41
N ALA A 94 12.24 16.55 27.42
CA ALA A 94 11.55 15.40 26.86
C ALA A 94 10.86 15.70 25.51
N MET A 95 11.32 16.70 24.76
CA MET A 95 10.73 17.09 23.48
C MET A 95 10.72 15.96 22.44
N THR A 96 9.62 15.85 21.69
CA THR A 96 9.43 15.04 20.47
C THR A 96 8.67 15.89 19.43
N PRO A 97 8.61 15.49 18.13
CA PRO A 97 7.75 16.14 17.14
C PRO A 97 6.28 16.14 17.58
N ASP A 98 5.74 15.01 18.03
CA ASP A 98 4.37 14.82 18.50
C ASP A 98 4.02 15.78 19.65
N MET A 99 4.96 15.96 20.60
CA MET A 99 4.79 16.90 21.71
C MET A 99 4.75 18.35 21.24
N CYS A 100 5.51 18.68 20.18
CA CYS A 100 5.49 20.01 19.58
C CYS A 100 4.23 20.24 18.74
N ASN A 101 3.78 19.24 17.99
CA ASN A 101 2.52 19.23 17.25
C ASN A 101 1.34 19.58 18.18
N ALA A 102 1.09 18.73 19.18
CA ALA A 102 -0.01 18.91 20.12
C ALA A 102 0.05 20.26 20.86
N TYR A 103 1.26 20.77 21.14
CA TYR A 103 1.44 22.07 21.77
C TYR A 103 1.13 23.26 20.82
N CYS A 104 1.54 23.18 19.56
CA CYS A 104 1.24 24.21 18.56
C CYS A 104 -0.24 24.16 18.11
N GLU A 105 -0.85 22.98 18.10
CA GLU A 105 -2.28 22.75 17.87
C GLU A 105 -3.16 23.41 18.93
N ASP A 106 -2.87 23.19 20.22
CA ASP A 106 -3.57 23.81 21.37
C ASP A 106 -3.51 25.36 21.32
N LEU A 107 -2.56 25.93 20.58
CA LEU A 107 -2.39 27.37 20.35
C LEU A 107 -3.01 27.87 19.04
N GLY A 108 -3.49 26.98 18.16
CA GLY A 108 -4.08 27.32 16.86
C GLY A 108 -3.07 27.77 15.81
N TYR A 109 -1.84 27.23 15.86
CA TYR A 109 -0.85 27.40 14.79
C TYR A 109 -1.03 26.35 13.69
N TYR A 110 -0.41 26.58 12.53
CA TYR A 110 -0.56 25.73 11.33
C TYR A 110 0.73 24.98 10.98
N TYR A 111 1.88 25.53 11.39
CA TYR A 111 3.18 24.86 11.28
C TYR A 111 3.81 24.73 12.65
N TYR A 112 4.53 23.64 12.86
CA TYR A 112 5.44 23.48 13.98
C TYR A 112 6.84 23.10 13.51
N ALA A 113 7.83 23.31 14.37
CA ALA A 113 9.18 22.84 14.12
C ALA A 113 9.92 22.52 15.41
N VAL A 114 10.88 21.60 15.29
CA VAL A 114 11.77 21.19 16.37
C VAL A 114 13.21 21.60 16.07
N GLN A 115 13.94 22.05 17.10
CA GLN A 115 15.34 22.49 17.01
C GLN A 115 16.13 22.03 18.24
N TRP A 116 17.43 21.82 18.06
CA TRP A 116 18.39 21.67 19.16
C TRP A 116 18.02 20.57 20.18
N SER A 117 17.41 19.47 19.73
CA SER A 117 16.89 18.35 20.55
C SER A 117 15.74 18.65 21.51
N ILE A 118 15.53 19.91 21.93
CA ILE A 118 14.68 20.25 23.09
C ILE A 118 13.74 21.45 22.86
N GLU A 119 13.82 22.13 21.72
CA GLU A 119 13.11 23.39 21.47
C GLU A 119 11.99 23.19 20.44
N CYS A 120 10.81 23.74 20.73
CA CYS A 120 9.61 23.69 19.91
C CYS A 120 9.18 25.11 19.49
N TRP A 121 8.86 25.23 18.21
CA TRP A 121 8.62 26.47 17.49
C TRP A 121 7.29 26.34 16.77
N CYS A 122 6.49 27.40 16.75
CA CYS A 122 5.20 27.41 16.06
C CYS A 122 5.12 28.59 15.08
N ALA A 123 4.41 28.42 13.98
CA ALA A 123 4.16 29.46 12.99
C ALA A 123 2.72 29.43 12.44
N PRO A 124 2.13 30.60 12.11
CA PRO A 124 0.76 30.69 11.62
C PRO A 124 0.63 30.28 10.15
N GLU A 125 -0.59 29.96 9.72
CA GLU A 125 -0.99 29.65 8.33
C GLU A 125 -0.48 30.69 7.30
N THR A 126 -0.32 31.95 7.71
CA THR A 126 0.20 33.01 6.83
C THR A 126 1.69 32.88 6.49
N THR A 127 2.40 31.89 7.05
CA THR A 127 3.82 31.63 6.80
C THR A 127 3.96 30.86 5.50
N THR A 128 4.63 31.44 4.52
CA THR A 128 4.79 30.81 3.19
C THR A 128 5.99 29.87 3.14
N ALA A 129 5.99 28.91 2.21
CA ALA A 129 7.14 28.04 1.95
C ALA A 129 8.43 28.83 1.61
N ASP A 130 8.30 29.95 0.88
CA ASP A 130 9.40 30.89 0.61
C ASP A 130 9.98 31.52 1.90
N GLU A 131 9.15 31.76 2.92
CA GLU A 131 9.59 32.27 4.21
C GLU A 131 10.27 31.18 5.05
N LEU A 132 9.75 29.95 5.04
CA LEU A 132 10.40 28.78 5.67
C LEU A 132 11.80 28.53 5.07
N ALA A 133 11.92 28.63 3.75
CA ALA A 133 13.17 28.41 3.01
C ALA A 133 14.10 29.64 2.92
N VAL A 134 13.78 30.78 3.57
CA VAL A 134 14.45 32.08 3.33
C VAL A 134 15.97 32.07 3.65
N HIS A 135 16.43 31.19 4.53
CA HIS A 135 17.86 31.01 4.86
C HIS A 135 18.51 29.80 4.15
N GLY A 136 17.75 29.07 3.33
CA GLY A 136 18.17 27.84 2.67
C GLY A 136 18.00 26.58 3.52
N LEU A 137 18.52 25.45 3.02
CA LEU A 137 18.46 24.15 3.69
C LEU A 137 19.38 24.10 4.92
N GLY A 138 18.90 23.44 5.97
CA GLY A 138 19.62 23.23 7.22
C GLY A 138 20.45 21.94 7.24
N THR A 139 20.85 21.53 8.45
CA THR A 139 21.34 20.18 8.73
C THR A 139 20.67 19.73 10.02
N CYS A 140 19.79 18.74 9.92
CA CYS A 140 18.97 18.25 11.02
C CYS A 140 19.46 16.85 11.38
N ASP A 141 20.36 16.78 12.35
CA ASP A 141 21.06 15.58 12.79
C ASP A 141 21.02 15.39 14.31
N PHE A 142 20.15 16.13 15.01
CA PHE A 142 20.03 16.10 16.47
C PHE A 142 18.86 15.23 16.88
N ALA A 143 19.14 14.10 17.54
CA ALA A 143 18.10 13.26 18.15
C ALA A 143 17.23 14.05 19.14
N CYS A 144 15.96 13.69 19.26
CA CYS A 144 15.02 14.31 20.20
C CYS A 144 15.39 14.03 21.67
N GLY A 145 14.93 14.90 22.57
CA GLY A 145 15.18 14.78 24.01
C GLY A 145 14.29 13.75 24.69
N GLY A 146 13.06 13.59 24.19
CA GLY A 146 12.09 12.58 24.64
C GLY A 146 12.28 11.21 24.01
N ASP A 147 12.74 11.17 22.76
CA ASP A 147 12.99 9.95 21.99
C ASP A 147 14.33 10.06 21.23
N SER A 148 15.21 9.05 21.34
CA SER A 148 16.49 9.07 20.64
C SER A 148 16.41 8.68 19.17
N ASP A 149 15.27 8.12 18.74
CA ASP A 149 15.10 7.51 17.43
C ASP A 149 14.39 8.48 16.45
N GLN A 150 13.86 9.60 16.96
CA GLN A 150 13.34 10.75 16.20
C GLN A 150 14.37 11.90 16.07
N ILE A 151 14.24 12.77 15.05
CA ILE A 151 15.13 13.91 14.80
C ILE A 151 14.46 15.26 15.15
N CYS A 152 15.02 15.98 16.12
CA CYS A 152 14.56 17.29 16.58
C CYS A 152 15.48 18.43 16.08
N GLY A 153 15.50 18.61 14.76
CA GLY A 153 16.24 19.66 14.07
C GLY A 153 17.76 19.50 14.17
N GLY A 154 18.46 20.63 14.26
CA GLY A 154 19.92 20.66 14.40
C GLY A 154 20.45 21.98 14.93
N PHE A 155 21.76 22.21 14.82
CA PHE A 155 22.38 23.47 15.26
C PHE A 155 21.99 24.63 14.32
N TRP A 156 21.04 25.45 14.76
CA TRP A 156 20.38 26.47 13.91
C TRP A 156 19.73 25.87 12.67
N ALA A 157 19.04 24.74 12.85
CA ALA A 157 18.23 24.12 11.80
C ALA A 157 16.90 23.62 12.39
N PHE A 158 15.81 23.89 11.68
CA PHE A 158 14.46 23.42 11.98
C PHE A 158 14.16 22.17 11.15
N THR A 159 13.71 21.09 11.79
CA THR A 159 12.82 20.13 11.10
C THR A 159 11.42 20.71 11.20
N VAL A 160 10.77 21.00 10.06
CA VAL A 160 9.47 21.68 9.99
C VAL A 160 8.37 20.71 9.60
N TYR A 161 7.17 20.90 10.14
CA TYR A 161 6.00 20.03 9.98
C TYR A 161 4.72 20.88 9.89
N GLU A 162 3.64 20.30 9.35
CA GLU A 162 2.29 20.87 9.47
C GLU A 162 1.63 20.39 10.78
N VAL A 163 0.78 21.24 11.35
CA VAL A 163 0.04 20.93 12.58
C VAL A 163 -1.19 20.10 12.20
N GLY A 164 -1.33 18.92 12.82
CA GLY A 164 -2.44 18.00 12.57
C GLY A 164 -2.24 17.00 11.42
N THR A 165 -1.04 16.93 10.81
CA THR A 165 -0.69 15.86 9.85
C THR A 165 0.01 14.66 10.50
N GLU A 166 0.29 14.71 11.80
CA GLU A 166 0.48 13.51 12.61
C GLU A 166 -0.89 12.86 12.78
N SER A 167 -1.07 11.59 12.38
CA SER A 167 -2.34 10.87 12.56
C SER A 167 -2.69 10.83 14.05
N THR A 168 -3.64 11.67 14.48
CA THR A 168 -3.92 11.93 15.91
C THR A 168 -4.66 10.79 16.60
N THR A 169 -5.02 9.75 15.86
CA THR A 169 -5.47 8.46 16.39
C THR A 169 -4.23 7.62 16.71
N PRO A 170 -3.82 7.45 17.98
CA PRO A 170 -2.64 6.65 18.31
C PRO A 170 -2.88 5.18 17.94
N THR A 171 -2.30 4.74 16.81
CA THR A 171 -2.40 3.37 16.30
C THR A 171 -2.10 2.38 17.42
N PRO A 172 -3.05 1.50 17.81
CA PRO A 172 -2.86 0.60 18.94
C PRO A 172 -1.62 -0.29 18.74
N SER A 173 -0.60 -0.11 19.58
CA SER A 173 0.68 -0.81 19.41
C SER A 173 0.54 -2.32 19.57
N ALA A 174 1.30 -3.08 18.78
CA ALA A 174 1.34 -4.54 18.81
C ALA A 174 1.59 -5.08 20.23
N THR A 175 0.69 -5.92 20.74
CA THR A 175 0.88 -6.60 22.03
C THR A 175 1.82 -7.79 21.85
N THR A 176 3.12 -7.54 21.92
CA THR A 176 4.19 -8.54 21.71
C THR A 176 4.34 -9.53 22.87
N SER A 177 3.79 -9.22 24.05
CA SER A 177 3.70 -10.12 25.21
C SER A 177 2.62 -9.63 26.19
N CYS A 178 2.12 -10.52 27.05
CA CYS A 178 1.07 -10.20 28.03
C CYS A 178 1.43 -10.69 29.45
N ASP A 179 1.01 -9.93 30.46
CA ASP A 179 1.12 -10.32 31.88
C ASP A 179 0.18 -11.48 32.28
N SER A 180 -0.84 -11.77 31.46
CA SER A 180 -1.80 -12.86 31.65
C SER A 180 -1.90 -13.75 30.41
N ALA A 181 -2.09 -15.05 30.64
CA ALA A 181 -2.38 -16.01 29.57
C ALA A 181 -3.87 -15.96 29.19
N ALA A 182 -4.15 -16.05 27.89
CA ALA A 182 -5.50 -16.24 27.38
C ALA A 182 -6.06 -17.62 27.75
N THR A 183 -7.38 -17.72 27.83
CA THR A 183 -8.07 -19.00 28.04
C THR A 183 -8.20 -19.73 26.71
N VAL A 184 -7.78 -20.99 26.66
CA VAL A 184 -7.99 -21.84 25.49
C VAL A 184 -9.27 -22.67 25.67
N ARG A 185 -10.19 -22.60 24.71
CA ARG A 185 -11.44 -23.38 24.70
C ARG A 185 -11.65 -24.07 23.34
N PHE A 186 -12.16 -25.29 23.38
CA PHE A 186 -12.46 -26.08 22.17
C PHE A 186 -13.96 -26.31 22.02
N THR A 187 -14.39 -26.39 20.76
CA THR A 187 -15.69 -26.92 20.31
C THR A 187 -15.43 -27.96 19.22
N ASP A 188 -16.47 -28.62 18.72
CA ASP A 188 -16.33 -29.65 17.69
C ASP A 188 -15.56 -29.15 16.45
N ASP A 189 -15.80 -27.90 15.99
CA ASP A 189 -15.26 -27.37 14.72
C ASP A 189 -14.30 -26.16 14.87
N ILE A 190 -14.09 -25.66 16.10
CA ILE A 190 -13.38 -24.39 16.35
C ILE A 190 -12.62 -24.43 17.68
N ALA A 191 -11.37 -23.97 17.67
CA ALA A 191 -10.59 -23.58 18.85
C ALA A 191 -10.64 -22.06 19.09
N TYR A 192 -10.59 -21.66 20.36
CA TYR A 192 -10.72 -20.27 20.80
C TYR A 192 -9.57 -19.89 21.74
N PHE A 193 -9.02 -18.70 21.54
CA PHE A 193 -8.30 -17.93 22.56
C PHE A 193 -9.22 -16.78 23.02
N GLU A 194 -9.59 -16.79 24.30
CA GLU A 194 -10.62 -15.91 24.87
C GLU A 194 -10.27 -15.41 26.29
N GLY A 195 -11.02 -14.42 26.79
CA GLY A 195 -10.84 -13.85 28.12
C GLY A 195 -9.68 -12.85 28.28
N GLY A 196 -9.02 -12.44 27.18
CA GLY A 196 -7.93 -11.47 27.15
C GLY A 196 -6.57 -12.05 27.54
N GLY A 197 -5.49 -11.31 27.24
CA GLY A 197 -4.11 -11.77 27.42
C GLY A 197 -3.59 -12.56 26.22
N CYS A 198 -2.43 -13.22 26.37
CA CYS A 198 -1.70 -13.82 25.24
C CYS A 198 -1.77 -15.35 25.27
N GLY A 199 -1.78 -15.99 24.10
CA GLY A 199 -1.75 -17.44 23.92
C GLY A 199 -0.71 -17.89 22.90
N THR A 200 -0.09 -19.05 23.10
CA THR A 200 0.83 -19.69 22.13
C THR A 200 0.32 -21.05 21.65
N LEU A 201 0.92 -21.59 20.58
CA LEU A 201 0.54 -22.90 20.05
C LEU A 201 0.85 -24.05 21.03
N THR A 202 1.94 -23.99 21.81
CA THR A 202 2.18 -24.98 22.88
C THR A 202 1.10 -24.92 23.95
N GLN A 203 0.66 -23.73 24.36
CA GLN A 203 -0.40 -23.60 25.37
C GLN A 203 -1.72 -24.19 24.89
N MET A 204 -2.05 -24.04 23.60
CA MET A 204 -3.17 -24.71 22.96
C MET A 204 -3.00 -26.23 22.90
N TYR A 205 -1.81 -26.72 22.53
CA TYR A 205 -1.49 -28.14 22.48
C TYR A 205 -1.54 -28.82 23.87
N GLU A 206 -1.16 -28.11 24.92
CA GLU A 206 -1.28 -28.59 26.30
C GLU A 206 -2.74 -28.58 26.78
N ALA A 207 -3.52 -27.55 26.41
CA ALA A 207 -4.91 -27.39 26.82
C ALA A 207 -5.88 -28.41 26.20
N GLN A 208 -5.58 -28.96 25.02
CA GLN A 208 -6.48 -29.92 24.35
C GLN A 208 -6.45 -31.34 24.95
N GLU A 209 -5.54 -31.65 25.88
CA GLU A 209 -5.37 -32.96 26.53
C GLU A 209 -5.29 -34.19 25.57
N GLY A 210 -4.98 -33.96 24.29
CA GLY A 210 -4.92 -34.97 23.22
C GLY A 210 -6.20 -35.15 22.38
N ASP A 211 -7.22 -34.33 22.59
CA ASP A 211 -8.45 -34.27 21.78
C ASP A 211 -8.72 -32.82 21.34
N GLY A 212 -8.06 -32.40 20.26
CA GLY A 212 -8.17 -31.06 19.69
C GLY A 212 -7.45 -30.94 18.35
N PRO A 213 -7.45 -29.74 17.75
CA PRO A 213 -7.15 -29.58 16.33
C PRO A 213 -5.68 -29.28 15.99
N LEU A 214 -4.78 -29.30 16.99
CA LEU A 214 -3.38 -28.93 16.79
C LEU A 214 -2.47 -30.17 16.93
N TYR A 215 -1.75 -30.49 15.87
CA TYR A 215 -0.87 -31.65 15.79
C TYR A 215 0.59 -31.21 15.68
N VAL A 216 1.47 -31.93 16.37
CA VAL A 216 2.92 -31.73 16.22
C VAL A 216 3.38 -32.43 14.94
N LEU A 217 4.18 -31.73 14.14
CA LEU A 217 4.84 -32.29 12.95
C LEU A 217 6.34 -32.53 13.24
N ASP A 218 6.97 -33.44 12.50
CA ASP A 218 8.43 -33.51 12.45
C ASP A 218 9.02 -32.67 11.30
N GLU A 219 10.34 -32.70 11.14
CA GLU A 219 11.07 -31.99 10.06
C GLU A 219 10.69 -32.45 8.63
N ASN A 220 9.97 -33.57 8.48
CA ASN A 220 9.48 -34.10 7.22
C ASN A 220 8.00 -33.73 6.97
N ASN A 221 7.36 -33.00 7.90
CA ASN A 221 5.92 -32.74 7.97
C ASN A 221 5.08 -34.01 8.28
N ASP A 222 5.67 -35.06 8.86
CA ASP A 222 4.91 -36.22 9.35
C ASP A 222 4.27 -35.89 10.71
N VAL A 223 3.00 -36.23 10.91
CA VAL A 223 2.30 -36.06 12.19
C VAL A 223 2.90 -36.98 13.26
N VAL A 224 3.41 -36.38 14.34
CA VAL A 224 3.99 -37.06 15.50
C VAL A 224 3.25 -36.71 16.79
N GLY A 225 3.31 -37.62 17.77
CA GLY A 225 2.76 -37.38 19.11
C GLY A 225 3.88 -37.16 20.13
N GLY A 226 3.68 -36.25 21.08
CA GLY A 226 4.56 -36.08 22.23
C GLY A 226 5.02 -34.64 22.44
N THR A 227 6.33 -34.41 22.37
CA THR A 227 6.94 -33.10 22.66
C THR A 227 6.84 -32.18 21.44
N PRO A 228 6.39 -30.91 21.62
CA PRO A 228 6.42 -29.90 20.57
C PRO A 228 7.80 -29.77 19.91
N THR A 229 7.81 -29.62 18.58
CA THR A 229 8.99 -29.55 17.73
C THR A 229 9.27 -28.14 17.19
N GLY A 230 8.32 -27.22 17.31
CA GLY A 230 8.27 -25.97 16.55
C GLY A 230 7.45 -26.06 15.25
N TYR A 231 7.06 -27.27 14.82
CA TYR A 231 6.33 -27.51 13.58
C TYR A 231 4.92 -28.02 13.91
N TRP A 232 3.91 -27.40 13.31
CA TRP A 232 2.51 -27.59 13.66
C TRP A 232 1.62 -27.80 12.45
N LEU A 233 0.58 -28.62 12.60
CA LEU A 233 -0.58 -28.69 11.71
C LEU A 233 -1.83 -28.34 12.49
N LEU A 234 -2.59 -27.36 12.01
CA LEU A 234 -3.92 -27.01 12.49
C LEU A 234 -4.98 -27.60 11.54
N ASP A 235 -5.92 -28.38 12.07
CA ASP A 235 -6.95 -29.10 11.28
C ASP A 235 -8.38 -28.55 11.40
N ARG A 236 -8.60 -27.53 12.25
CA ARG A 236 -9.89 -26.84 12.42
C ARG A 236 -9.69 -25.34 12.58
N ASN A 237 -10.79 -24.59 12.43
CA ASN A 237 -10.80 -23.15 12.56
C ASN A 237 -10.28 -22.68 13.93
N LEU A 238 -9.60 -21.54 13.94
CA LEU A 238 -9.07 -20.90 15.14
C LEU A 238 -9.61 -19.47 15.24
N ARG A 239 -10.12 -19.11 16.42
CA ARG A 239 -10.65 -17.76 16.70
C ARG A 239 -9.95 -17.13 17.89
N VAL A 240 -9.58 -15.86 17.76
CA VAL A 240 -9.01 -15.05 18.83
C VAL A 240 -9.98 -13.91 19.13
N VAL A 241 -10.46 -13.83 20.37
CA VAL A 241 -11.58 -12.96 20.77
C VAL A 241 -11.31 -12.28 22.12
N ASP A 242 -12.20 -11.39 22.57
CA ASP A 242 -12.13 -10.68 23.86
C ASP A 242 -10.82 -9.87 24.05
N GLY A 243 -10.25 -9.30 22.99
CA GLY A 243 -8.95 -8.63 23.03
C GLY A 243 -7.77 -9.55 23.37
N SER A 244 -7.95 -10.87 23.28
CA SER A 244 -6.86 -11.84 23.42
C SER A 244 -5.87 -11.70 22.26
N THR A 245 -4.63 -12.16 22.42
CA THR A 245 -3.60 -12.13 21.37
C THR A 245 -3.03 -13.52 21.15
N LEU A 246 -3.05 -14.01 19.91
CA LEU A 246 -2.33 -15.22 19.51
C LEU A 246 -0.91 -14.86 19.07
N LEU A 247 0.08 -15.39 19.77
CA LEU A 247 1.49 -15.29 19.43
C LEU A 247 1.90 -16.53 18.62
N VAL A 248 2.13 -16.36 17.31
CA VAL A 248 2.71 -17.39 16.44
C VAL A 248 4.16 -17.02 16.18
N HIS A 249 5.01 -17.37 17.15
CA HIS A 249 6.40 -16.93 17.20
C HIS A 249 7.35 -18.09 16.92
N GLY A 250 8.25 -17.94 15.95
CA GLY A 250 9.33 -18.88 15.74
C GLY A 250 10.39 -18.81 16.85
N THR A 251 11.25 -19.81 16.91
CA THR A 251 12.33 -19.91 17.92
C THR A 251 13.33 -18.77 17.82
N ALA A 252 13.50 -18.15 16.64
CA ALA A 252 14.29 -16.94 16.44
C ALA A 252 13.69 -15.71 17.17
N ALA A 253 12.36 -15.67 17.35
CA ALA A 253 11.65 -14.70 18.19
C ALA A 253 11.47 -15.17 19.65
N SER A 254 12.18 -16.24 20.06
CA SER A 254 12.01 -16.93 21.37
C SER A 254 10.65 -17.61 21.58
N GLY A 255 9.90 -17.89 20.52
CA GLY A 255 8.62 -18.60 20.56
C GLY A 255 8.71 -20.11 20.35
N ASP A 256 7.58 -20.71 19.99
CA ASP A 256 7.33 -22.15 19.92
C ASP A 256 6.76 -22.66 18.58
N ALA A 257 6.75 -21.82 17.54
CA ALA A 257 6.10 -22.05 16.25
C ALA A 257 6.98 -21.57 15.09
N ASP A 258 8.02 -22.34 14.73
CA ASP A 258 8.83 -22.09 13.53
C ASP A 258 8.00 -22.29 12.25
N VAL A 259 7.07 -23.26 12.24
CA VAL A 259 6.18 -23.56 11.10
C VAL A 259 4.76 -23.87 11.58
N LEU A 260 3.77 -23.21 10.97
CA LEU A 260 2.34 -23.51 11.11
C LEU A 260 1.73 -23.86 9.75
N ARG A 261 1.33 -25.12 9.58
CA ARG A 261 0.58 -25.60 8.42
C ARG A 261 -0.92 -25.52 8.72
N LEU A 262 -1.69 -24.94 7.81
CA LEU A 262 -3.15 -24.87 7.88
C LEU A 262 -3.74 -25.94 6.95
N LEU A 263 -4.54 -26.87 7.46
CA LEU A 263 -5.22 -27.90 6.63
C LEU A 263 -5.93 -27.26 5.44
N SER A 264 -5.60 -27.67 4.22
CA SER A 264 -6.26 -27.19 3.00
C SER A 264 -6.13 -28.22 1.87
N THR A 265 -7.22 -28.95 1.58
CA THR A 265 -7.33 -29.94 0.51
C THR A 265 -8.35 -29.47 -0.55
N SER A 266 -8.75 -30.34 -1.49
CA SER A 266 -9.87 -30.03 -2.41
C SER A 266 -11.25 -30.18 -1.76
N ASP A 267 -11.33 -30.83 -0.60
CA ASP A 267 -12.58 -31.16 0.08
C ASP A 267 -12.81 -30.31 1.36
N ASP A 268 -11.75 -29.74 1.94
CA ASP A 268 -11.80 -29.03 3.23
C ASP A 268 -10.70 -27.95 3.37
N PHE A 269 -10.97 -26.88 4.12
CA PHE A 269 -10.03 -25.81 4.44
C PHE A 269 -10.46 -25.05 5.70
N ILE A 270 -9.53 -24.32 6.32
CA ILE A 270 -9.73 -23.68 7.63
C ILE A 270 -9.42 -22.18 7.63
N GLU A 271 -10.02 -21.50 8.61
CA GLU A 271 -9.83 -20.09 8.92
C GLU A 271 -9.03 -19.90 10.21
N VAL A 272 -8.06 -18.99 10.20
CA VAL A 272 -7.51 -18.37 11.43
C VAL A 272 -8.01 -16.93 11.50
N ARG A 273 -8.92 -16.64 12.44
CA ARG A 273 -9.59 -15.34 12.56
C ARG A 273 -9.25 -14.65 13.88
N GLY A 274 -8.62 -13.48 13.78
CA GLY A 274 -8.72 -12.46 14.82
C GLY A 274 -10.09 -11.79 14.71
N TYR A 275 -10.88 -11.80 15.77
CA TYR A 275 -12.25 -11.27 15.76
C TYR A 275 -12.44 -10.43 17.02
N GLY A 276 -12.13 -9.13 16.94
CA GLY A 276 -11.87 -8.30 18.12
C GLY A 276 -10.73 -8.83 19.01
N GLY A 277 -9.80 -9.58 18.42
CA GLY A 277 -8.67 -10.20 19.09
C GLY A 277 -7.50 -10.35 18.11
N ASN A 278 -6.28 -10.27 18.61
CA ASN A 278 -5.11 -9.94 17.81
C ASN A 278 -4.33 -11.18 17.33
N LEU A 279 -3.69 -11.05 16.17
CA LEU A 279 -2.83 -12.07 15.58
C LEU A 279 -1.41 -11.50 15.43
N HIS A 280 -0.40 -12.12 16.02
CA HIS A 280 0.96 -11.58 16.02
C HIS A 280 1.95 -12.67 15.59
N PHE A 281 2.33 -12.63 14.32
CA PHE A 281 3.23 -13.58 13.65
C PHE A 281 4.66 -13.01 13.65
N GLN A 282 5.63 -13.75 14.19
CA GLN A 282 7.01 -13.28 14.25
C GLN A 282 8.04 -14.39 13.99
N SER A 283 8.93 -14.18 13.02
CA SER A 283 9.97 -15.15 12.64
C SER A 283 9.46 -16.57 12.37
N THR A 284 8.27 -16.70 11.76
CA THR A 284 7.56 -17.98 11.54
C THR A 284 7.25 -18.20 10.05
N THR A 285 6.92 -19.43 9.66
CA THR A 285 6.37 -19.76 8.33
C THR A 285 4.94 -20.28 8.47
N VAL A 286 3.97 -19.63 7.82
CA VAL A 286 2.55 -20.03 7.84
C VAL A 286 2.05 -20.28 6.41
N THR A 287 1.46 -21.46 6.17
CA THR A 287 1.02 -21.84 4.80
C THR A 287 -0.21 -22.74 4.80
N SER A 288 -1.05 -22.63 3.78
CA SER A 288 -2.02 -23.69 3.43
C SER A 288 -1.30 -24.98 3.04
N TRP A 289 -1.79 -26.12 3.54
CA TRP A 289 -1.13 -27.42 3.43
C TRP A 289 -2.11 -28.53 3.07
N ASP A 290 -1.86 -29.14 1.92
CA ASP A 290 -2.57 -30.29 1.38
C ASP A 290 -2.08 -31.55 2.09
N THR A 291 -2.86 -32.02 3.07
CA THR A 291 -2.58 -33.23 3.84
C THR A 291 -2.76 -34.53 3.05
N ASP A 292 -3.52 -34.50 1.95
CA ASP A 292 -3.72 -35.68 1.10
C ASP A 292 -2.50 -35.96 0.21
N ASN A 293 -1.80 -34.91 -0.20
CA ASN A 293 -0.60 -34.99 -1.04
C ASN A 293 0.73 -34.69 -0.30
N GLY A 294 0.69 -34.12 0.90
CA GLY A 294 1.87 -33.81 1.73
C GLY A 294 2.71 -32.64 1.18
N GLN A 295 2.05 -31.56 0.78
CA GLN A 295 2.66 -30.38 0.13
C GLN A 295 1.86 -29.11 0.41
N GLU A 296 2.37 -27.94 0.02
CA GLU A 296 1.62 -26.68 0.09
C GLU A 296 0.48 -26.63 -0.94
N ARG A 297 -0.62 -25.94 -0.58
CA ARG A 297 -1.82 -25.84 -1.42
C ARG A 297 -1.67 -24.71 -2.46
N GLU A 298 -0.96 -25.01 -3.53
CA GLU A 298 -0.94 -24.19 -4.75
C GLU A 298 -2.35 -23.94 -5.29
N TRP A 299 -2.57 -22.78 -5.93
CA TRP A 299 -3.85 -22.42 -6.53
C TRP A 299 -4.21 -23.30 -7.73
N ASP A 300 -5.38 -23.96 -7.69
CA ASP A 300 -5.94 -24.72 -8.81
C ASP A 300 -7.41 -24.35 -9.15
N GLY A 301 -8.00 -23.39 -8.45
CA GLY A 301 -9.31 -22.80 -8.76
C GLY A 301 -10.43 -23.06 -7.73
N ASP A 302 -10.13 -23.60 -6.56
CA ASP A 302 -11.07 -23.79 -5.45
C ASP A 302 -10.64 -23.09 -4.14
N GLY A 303 -11.34 -23.38 -3.05
CA GLY A 303 -11.13 -22.73 -1.76
C GLY A 303 -9.86 -23.18 -1.06
N ARG A 304 -9.11 -22.22 -0.51
CA ARG A 304 -7.90 -22.47 0.29
C ARG A 304 -8.03 -21.82 1.66
N SER A 305 -7.29 -22.34 2.63
CA SER A 305 -7.20 -21.76 3.97
C SER A 305 -6.70 -20.33 3.93
N PHE A 306 -7.10 -19.53 4.92
CA PHE A 306 -6.88 -18.08 4.95
C PHE A 306 -6.80 -17.55 6.37
N ILE A 307 -6.30 -16.32 6.50
CA ILE A 307 -6.14 -15.62 7.78
C ILE A 307 -6.78 -14.24 7.66
N ASN A 308 -7.62 -13.89 8.62
CA ASN A 308 -8.26 -12.58 8.66
C ASN A 308 -8.26 -11.97 10.06
N CYS A 309 -8.26 -10.65 10.08
CA CYS A 309 -8.32 -9.80 11.26
C CYS A 309 -9.52 -8.90 11.09
N VAL A 310 -10.52 -9.11 11.94
CA VAL A 310 -11.85 -8.53 11.78
C VAL A 310 -12.21 -7.71 13.03
N THR A 311 -12.26 -6.41 12.84
CA THR A 311 -12.85 -5.45 13.78
C THR A 311 -14.37 -5.54 13.69
N GLN A 312 -15.07 -5.62 14.82
CA GLN A 312 -16.54 -5.75 14.83
C GLN A 312 -17.20 -5.04 16.02
N PHE A 313 -18.20 -4.21 15.69
CA PHE A 313 -18.98 -3.40 16.61
C PHE A 313 -20.49 -3.64 16.49
N ASP A 314 -21.26 -3.36 17.54
CA ASP A 314 -22.73 -3.49 17.59
C ASP A 314 -23.43 -2.14 17.80
N ASP A 315 -23.62 -1.34 16.74
CA ASP A 315 -24.53 -0.19 16.82
C ASP A 315 -25.99 -0.63 16.73
N SER A 316 -26.58 -0.77 17.92
CA SER A 316 -28.00 -1.04 18.14
C SER A 316 -28.98 0.01 17.57
N ALA A 317 -28.53 1.11 16.96
CA ALA A 317 -29.36 2.05 16.21
C ALA A 317 -29.71 1.57 14.78
N ILE A 318 -28.90 0.70 14.17
CA ILE A 318 -28.92 0.43 12.72
C ILE A 318 -29.51 -0.97 12.42
N TRP A 319 -30.84 -1.08 12.44
CA TRP A 319 -31.53 -2.35 12.20
C TRP A 319 -31.90 -2.58 10.72
N ASP A 320 -31.21 -3.56 10.11
CA ASP A 320 -31.54 -4.35 8.90
C ASP A 320 -30.77 -4.04 7.60
N CYS A 321 -29.63 -4.71 7.41
CA CYS A 321 -28.96 -4.95 6.11
C CYS A 321 -28.18 -6.30 6.07
N ASP A 322 -28.72 -7.35 6.70
CA ASP A 322 -28.35 -8.78 6.61
C ASP A 322 -26.88 -9.25 6.49
N GLY A 323 -25.90 -8.44 6.91
CA GLY A 323 -24.49 -8.78 7.18
C GLY A 323 -24.18 -8.81 8.68
N ARG A 324 -25.07 -9.43 9.45
CA ARG A 324 -25.30 -9.16 10.90
C ARG A 324 -24.04 -9.20 11.77
N SER A 325 -23.55 -8.03 12.15
CA SER A 325 -23.06 -7.84 13.52
C SER A 325 -24.25 -7.75 14.47
N ASN A 326 -24.17 -8.41 15.62
CA ASN A 326 -25.14 -8.30 16.71
C ASN A 326 -24.43 -8.33 18.08
N GLN A 327 -23.12 -8.12 18.07
CA GLN A 327 -22.21 -8.32 19.17
C GLN A 327 -20.98 -7.42 19.01
N GLU A 328 -20.68 -6.72 20.09
CA GLU A 328 -19.49 -5.91 20.29
C GLU A 328 -18.28 -6.81 20.59
N TRP A 329 -17.36 -6.97 19.66
CA TRP A 329 -16.15 -7.80 19.85
C TRP A 329 -14.88 -6.94 19.94
N GLY A 330 -14.91 -5.73 19.36
CA GLY A 330 -13.84 -4.73 19.44
C GLY A 330 -12.94 -4.70 18.20
N GLU A 331 -11.86 -3.94 18.31
CA GLU A 331 -10.87 -3.78 17.24
C GLU A 331 -9.92 -4.99 17.16
N CYS A 332 -9.49 -5.32 15.95
CA CYS A 332 -8.49 -6.35 15.69
C CYS A 332 -7.18 -5.72 15.22
N ARG A 333 -6.05 -6.24 15.70
CA ARG A 333 -4.72 -6.00 15.13
C ARG A 333 -4.07 -7.29 14.62
N MET A 334 -3.51 -7.26 13.40
CA MET A 334 -2.74 -8.36 12.83
C MET A 334 -1.38 -7.90 12.32
N ASP A 335 -0.31 -8.45 12.90
CA ASP A 335 1.08 -8.11 12.59
C ASP A 335 1.84 -9.32 12.02
N ILE A 336 2.67 -9.09 11.01
CA ILE A 336 3.46 -10.11 10.32
C ILE A 336 4.90 -9.62 10.20
N ILE A 337 5.77 -10.12 11.06
CA ILE A 337 7.13 -9.58 11.24
C ILE A 337 8.19 -10.66 10.98
N SER A 338 9.15 -10.40 10.09
CA SER A 338 10.23 -11.33 9.70
C SER A 338 9.73 -12.74 9.33
N SER A 339 8.54 -12.85 8.76
CA SER A 339 7.81 -14.12 8.60
C SER A 339 7.53 -14.45 7.13
N THR A 340 7.17 -15.70 6.86
CA THR A 340 6.84 -16.19 5.52
C THR A 340 5.39 -16.67 5.49
N MET A 341 4.54 -16.07 4.65
CA MET A 341 3.11 -16.38 4.53
C MET A 341 2.81 -16.84 3.11
N GLY A 342 2.27 -18.05 2.95
CA GLY A 342 2.19 -18.70 1.65
C GLY A 342 0.87 -19.39 1.31
N ASN A 343 0.50 -19.32 0.03
CA ASN A 343 -0.48 -20.21 -0.60
C ASN A 343 -1.92 -20.18 -0.02
N MET A 344 -2.37 -19.02 0.46
CA MET A 344 -3.67 -18.84 1.12
C MET A 344 -4.74 -18.14 0.25
N GLY A 345 -6.00 -18.38 0.60
CA GLY A 345 -7.16 -17.64 0.09
C GLY A 345 -7.63 -17.96 -1.34
N TRP A 346 -8.81 -17.42 -1.65
CA TRP A 346 -9.58 -17.61 -2.89
C TRP A 346 -10.58 -16.45 -3.10
N PHE A 347 -11.36 -16.48 -4.19
CA PHE A 347 -12.37 -15.45 -4.51
C PHE A 347 -13.65 -15.61 -3.68
N ASP A 348 -13.60 -15.19 -2.41
CA ASP A 348 -14.78 -15.01 -1.55
C ASP A 348 -14.49 -13.95 -0.48
N ALA A 349 -15.55 -13.31 0.02
CA ALA A 349 -15.44 -12.19 0.97
C ALA A 349 -14.64 -12.60 2.22
N GLU A 350 -13.75 -11.72 2.69
CA GLU A 350 -12.81 -11.95 3.81
C GLU A 350 -11.84 -13.13 3.65
N SER A 351 -11.85 -13.80 2.50
CA SER A 351 -11.16 -15.07 2.26
C SER A 351 -10.07 -14.96 1.20
N TYR A 352 -9.68 -13.74 0.82
CA TYR A 352 -8.74 -13.47 -0.29
C TYR A 352 -7.29 -13.90 -0.01
N GLY A 353 -6.89 -14.04 1.25
CA GLY A 353 -5.53 -14.46 1.62
C GLY A 353 -5.18 -14.01 3.03
N LEU A 354 -4.61 -12.81 3.13
CA LEU A 354 -4.51 -12.03 4.36
C LEU A 354 -5.49 -10.86 4.28
N THR A 355 -6.41 -10.77 5.24
CA THR A 355 -7.48 -9.76 5.22
C THR A 355 -7.53 -8.98 6.54
N TRP A 356 -7.50 -7.66 6.45
CA TRP A 356 -7.86 -6.74 7.54
C TRP A 356 -9.25 -6.16 7.20
N LYS A 357 -10.25 -6.26 8.09
CA LYS A 357 -11.60 -5.73 7.80
C LYS A 357 -12.33 -5.16 9.02
N VAL A 358 -12.86 -3.95 8.89
CA VAL A 358 -13.93 -3.42 9.74
C VAL A 358 -15.28 -3.98 9.27
N ARG A 359 -16.06 -4.54 10.20
CA ARG A 359 -17.46 -4.97 9.96
C ARG A 359 -18.44 -4.02 10.63
N GLY A 360 -19.36 -3.47 9.83
CA GLY A 360 -20.54 -2.74 10.31
C GLY A 360 -21.11 -1.67 9.35
N ALA A 361 -20.58 -1.53 8.13
CA ALA A 361 -21.04 -0.52 7.17
C ALA A 361 -22.52 -0.71 6.75
N CYS A 362 -23.40 0.23 7.12
CA CYS A 362 -24.87 0.08 7.02
C CYS A 362 -25.70 1.40 6.92
N GLU A 363 -25.36 2.35 6.05
CA GLU A 363 -26.41 3.14 5.35
C GLU A 363 -26.58 2.57 3.94
N ILE A 364 -27.78 2.58 3.36
CA ILE A 364 -27.89 2.41 1.90
C ILE A 364 -27.68 3.79 1.30
N ASP A 365 -26.60 3.96 0.54
CA ASP A 365 -26.37 5.15 -0.27
C ASP A 365 -27.66 5.44 -1.08
N PRO A 366 -28.29 6.61 -0.87
CA PRO A 366 -29.59 6.91 -1.45
C PRO A 366 -29.55 7.11 -2.97
N ASP A 367 -28.38 7.33 -3.56
CA ASP A 367 -28.18 7.54 -4.99
C ASP A 367 -27.70 6.25 -5.71
N THR A 368 -26.83 5.44 -5.11
CA THR A 368 -26.36 4.17 -5.72
C THR A 368 -27.13 2.92 -5.28
N GLY A 369 -27.75 2.92 -4.10
CA GLY A 369 -28.46 1.76 -3.54
C GLY A 369 -27.56 0.69 -2.91
N VAL A 370 -26.29 1.01 -2.63
CA VAL A 370 -25.28 0.10 -2.04
C VAL A 370 -25.12 0.38 -0.54
N PRO A 371 -24.93 -0.65 0.32
CA PRO A 371 -24.56 -0.45 1.73
C PRO A 371 -23.19 0.22 1.90
N TYR A 372 -23.13 1.23 2.76
CA TYR A 372 -22.05 2.21 2.87
C TYR A 372 -22.21 2.93 4.21
N ASN A 373 -21.19 3.04 5.06
CA ASN A 373 -21.27 3.94 6.23
C ASN A 373 -19.87 4.41 6.59
N HIS A 374 -19.49 5.61 6.16
CA HIS A 374 -18.20 6.19 6.51
C HIS A 374 -18.07 6.48 8.00
N GLU A 375 -19.17 6.76 8.70
CA GLU A 375 -19.13 7.09 10.13
C GLU A 375 -18.56 5.93 10.97
N ILE A 376 -18.52 4.69 10.44
CA ILE A 376 -17.85 3.59 11.15
C ILE A 376 -16.33 3.70 11.12
N PHE A 377 -15.71 4.21 10.06
CA PHE A 377 -14.25 4.31 9.95
C PHE A 377 -13.70 5.50 10.77
N GLU A 378 -14.53 6.53 10.97
CA GLU A 378 -14.25 7.65 11.89
C GLU A 378 -14.12 7.18 13.35
N ASP A 379 -14.93 6.20 13.77
CA ASP A 379 -14.96 5.69 15.15
C ASP A 379 -14.14 4.40 15.36
N HIS A 380 -13.97 3.56 14.33
CA HIS A 380 -13.54 2.16 14.45
C HIS A 380 -12.68 1.67 13.28
N ASN A 381 -11.47 1.18 13.58
CA ASN A 381 -10.54 0.72 12.55
C ASN A 381 -10.01 -0.70 12.81
N VAL A 382 -9.33 -1.26 11.81
CA VAL A 382 -8.49 -2.46 11.93
C VAL A 382 -7.04 -2.07 11.72
N TYR A 383 -6.09 -2.76 12.35
CA TYR A 383 -4.69 -2.31 12.40
C TYR A 383 -3.68 -3.42 12.12
N GLY A 384 -2.45 -3.03 11.85
CA GLY A 384 -1.27 -3.88 11.99
C GLY A 384 -0.34 -3.88 10.79
N ASP A 385 0.88 -4.37 11.03
CA ASP A 385 2.01 -4.10 10.17
C ASP A 385 2.50 -5.36 9.44
N ILE A 386 3.14 -5.18 8.29
CA ILE A 386 3.81 -6.26 7.55
C ILE A 386 5.26 -5.82 7.38
N LEU A 387 6.18 -6.41 8.14
CA LEU A 387 7.56 -5.94 8.23
C LEU A 387 8.55 -7.06 7.90
N ASN A 388 9.49 -6.80 6.99
CA ASN A 388 10.62 -7.69 6.68
C ASN A 388 10.18 -9.13 6.30
N SER A 389 9.00 -9.29 5.71
CA SER A 389 8.32 -10.58 5.52
C SER A 389 8.20 -10.98 4.04
N GLU A 390 7.95 -12.26 3.77
CA GLU A 390 7.72 -12.80 2.42
C GLU A 390 6.28 -13.30 2.30
N ILE A 391 5.51 -12.74 1.37
CA ILE A 391 4.12 -13.09 1.09
C ILE A 391 4.04 -13.63 -0.34
N TYR A 392 3.55 -14.86 -0.53
CA TYR A 392 3.53 -15.48 -1.87
C TYR A 392 2.38 -16.44 -2.17
N GLY A 393 2.03 -16.56 -3.46
CA GLY A 393 1.07 -17.56 -3.96
C GLY A 393 -0.35 -17.38 -3.39
N MET A 394 -0.62 -16.23 -2.77
CA MET A 394 -1.91 -15.88 -2.19
C MET A 394 -2.90 -15.57 -3.31
N TYR A 395 -4.21 -15.63 -3.04
CA TYR A 395 -5.16 -15.18 -4.05
C TYR A 395 -5.06 -13.66 -4.23
N TYR A 396 -5.21 -12.89 -3.14
CA TYR A 396 -4.67 -11.53 -2.98
C TYR A 396 -3.58 -11.57 -1.90
N GLY A 397 -2.44 -10.90 -2.12
CA GLY A 397 -1.33 -10.88 -1.15
C GLY A 397 -1.70 -10.23 0.18
N HIS A 398 -2.31 -9.05 0.10
CA HIS A 398 -2.92 -8.31 1.20
C HIS A 398 -4.24 -7.71 0.71
N TYR A 399 -5.30 -7.75 1.52
CA TYR A 399 -6.53 -6.97 1.34
C TYR A 399 -6.88 -6.24 2.64
N SER A 400 -7.29 -4.97 2.56
CA SER A 400 -7.85 -4.23 3.70
C SER A 400 -9.21 -3.58 3.43
N TYR A 401 -9.91 -3.20 4.50
CA TYR A 401 -11.18 -2.48 4.51
C TYR A 401 -11.28 -1.78 5.88
N GLY A 402 -11.16 -0.46 5.96
CA GLY A 402 -11.07 0.27 7.24
C GLY A 402 -9.72 0.14 7.96
N HIS A 403 -8.60 -0.01 7.24
CA HIS A 403 -7.28 -0.20 7.86
C HIS A 403 -6.52 1.12 8.02
N GLN A 404 -6.35 1.55 9.26
CA GLN A 404 -5.72 2.82 9.61
C GLN A 404 -4.23 2.66 9.92
N GLY A 405 -3.37 3.46 9.27
CA GLY A 405 -1.98 3.69 9.68
C GLY A 405 -1.06 2.47 9.64
N GLY A 406 -1.35 1.47 8.80
CA GLY A 406 -0.53 0.26 8.65
C GLY A 406 0.81 0.52 7.96
N VAL A 407 1.88 -0.05 8.49
CA VAL A 407 3.25 0.07 7.94
C VAL A 407 3.67 -1.25 7.28
N TRP A 408 3.87 -1.22 5.96
CA TRP A 408 4.28 -2.36 5.16
C TRP A 408 5.66 -2.13 4.57
N ASP A 409 6.69 -2.47 5.36
CA ASP A 409 8.08 -2.14 5.06
C ASP A 409 9.00 -3.35 4.80
N SER A 410 9.88 -3.22 3.80
CA SER A 410 10.99 -4.16 3.52
C SER A 410 10.53 -5.60 3.20
N ASN A 411 9.36 -5.78 2.60
CA ASN A 411 8.78 -7.10 2.29
C ASN A 411 9.09 -7.58 0.87
N ILE A 412 8.86 -8.87 0.64
CA ILE A 412 8.78 -9.49 -0.68
C ILE A 412 7.33 -9.94 -0.90
N MET A 413 6.66 -9.38 -1.91
CA MET A 413 5.25 -9.64 -2.24
C MET A 413 5.14 -10.22 -3.66
N ARG A 414 5.08 -11.55 -3.78
CA ARG A 414 5.36 -12.21 -5.07
C ARG A 414 4.40 -13.30 -5.52
N ASP A 415 4.28 -13.45 -6.84
CA ASP A 415 3.62 -14.59 -7.50
C ASP A 415 2.14 -14.81 -7.04
N ASN A 416 1.44 -13.74 -6.63
CA ASN A 416 0.05 -13.83 -6.18
C ASN A 416 -0.93 -13.86 -7.36
N ILE A 417 -2.10 -14.51 -7.18
CA ILE A 417 -3.02 -14.83 -8.27
C ILE A 417 -3.66 -13.58 -8.88
N GLN A 418 -3.98 -12.56 -8.07
CA GLN A 418 -4.51 -11.28 -8.53
C GLN A 418 -3.61 -10.13 -8.08
N TYR A 419 -3.73 -9.65 -6.84
CA TYR A 419 -3.02 -8.45 -6.38
C TYR A 419 -1.87 -8.76 -5.43
N GLY A 420 -0.85 -7.89 -5.42
CA GLY A 420 0.15 -7.84 -4.36
C GLY A 420 -0.41 -7.18 -3.10
N PHE A 421 -0.21 -5.87 -2.97
CA PHE A 421 -0.88 -5.05 -1.96
C PHE A 421 -2.16 -4.44 -2.54
N ASP A 422 -3.31 -4.78 -1.96
CA ASP A 422 -4.64 -4.24 -2.30
C ASP A 422 -5.32 -3.59 -1.07
N PRO A 423 -4.80 -2.44 -0.55
CA PRO A 423 -5.60 -1.59 0.31
C PRO A 423 -6.88 -1.14 -0.37
N HIS A 424 -7.99 -1.33 0.34
CA HIS A 424 -9.32 -1.10 -0.20
C HIS A 424 -10.25 -0.43 0.83
N ASP A 425 -11.28 0.30 0.36
CA ASP A 425 -12.36 0.96 1.13
C ASP A 425 -11.94 1.57 2.49
N ASP A 426 -11.66 2.88 2.53
CA ASP A 426 -11.31 3.62 3.77
C ASP A 426 -10.10 3.02 4.51
N SER A 427 -9.04 2.72 3.77
CA SER A 427 -7.76 2.33 4.37
C SER A 427 -6.74 3.45 4.24
N ASP A 428 -6.66 4.28 5.28
CA ASP A 428 -6.02 5.60 5.28
C ASP A 428 -4.68 5.63 6.04
N ASP A 429 -3.87 6.66 5.75
CA ASP A 429 -2.54 6.93 6.34
C ASP A 429 -1.53 5.75 6.21
N LEU A 430 -1.72 4.88 5.22
CA LEU A 430 -0.88 3.69 5.03
C LEU A 430 0.51 4.03 4.50
N THR A 431 1.54 3.30 4.95
CA THR A 431 2.91 3.41 4.43
C THR A 431 3.35 2.10 3.79
N ILE A 432 3.65 2.12 2.49
CA ILE A 432 4.10 0.98 1.68
C ILE A 432 5.51 1.29 1.18
N SER A 433 6.54 0.80 1.88
CA SER A 433 7.92 1.24 1.67
C SER A 433 8.96 0.13 1.50
N ASN A 434 9.97 0.39 0.66
CA ASN A 434 11.14 -0.49 0.50
C ASN A 434 10.82 -1.96 0.10
N ASN A 435 9.65 -2.23 -0.48
CA ASN A 435 9.21 -3.59 -0.81
C ASN A 435 9.69 -4.03 -2.21
N ILE A 436 9.81 -5.34 -2.42
CA ILE A 436 10.01 -5.96 -3.74
C ILE A 436 8.70 -6.68 -4.12
N VAL A 437 8.01 -6.20 -5.16
CA VAL A 437 6.64 -6.61 -5.50
C VAL A 437 6.58 -7.12 -6.94
N TYR A 438 6.39 -8.42 -7.19
CA TYR A 438 6.50 -8.95 -8.56
C TYR A 438 5.69 -10.19 -8.89
N GLY A 439 5.48 -10.44 -10.19
CA GLY A 439 4.84 -11.69 -10.66
C GLY A 439 3.35 -11.81 -10.35
N ASN A 440 2.71 -10.73 -9.87
CA ASN A 440 1.29 -10.70 -9.51
C ASN A 440 0.41 -10.68 -10.77
N GLY A 441 -0.71 -11.41 -10.75
CA GLY A 441 -1.55 -11.63 -11.93
C GLY A 441 -2.21 -10.36 -12.50
N ASN A 442 -2.60 -9.44 -11.62
CA ASN A 442 -3.13 -8.11 -11.92
C ASN A 442 -2.12 -7.07 -11.39
N HIS A 443 -2.51 -6.22 -10.45
CA HIS A 443 -1.72 -5.07 -9.99
C HIS A 443 -0.67 -5.42 -8.93
N GLY A 444 0.46 -4.71 -8.95
CA GLY A 444 1.51 -4.83 -7.93
C GLY A 444 1.07 -4.21 -6.61
N ILE A 445 0.81 -2.90 -6.63
CA ILE A 445 0.27 -2.12 -5.53
C ILE A 445 -0.96 -1.38 -6.06
N ILE A 446 -2.11 -1.52 -5.40
CA ILE A 446 -3.34 -0.79 -5.73
C ILE A 446 -3.98 -0.24 -4.45
N ALA A 447 -4.27 1.05 -4.42
CA ALA A 447 -5.02 1.71 -3.36
C ALA A 447 -6.40 2.10 -3.91
N SER A 448 -7.46 1.39 -3.48
CA SER A 448 -8.75 1.34 -4.18
C SER A 448 -9.92 1.75 -3.30
N LYS A 449 -10.67 2.77 -3.74
CA LYS A 449 -11.84 3.33 -3.04
C LYS A 449 -11.42 3.98 -1.71
N ARG A 450 -11.20 5.30 -1.73
CA ARG A 450 -10.94 6.12 -0.54
C ARG A 450 -9.79 5.58 0.31
N CYS A 451 -8.64 5.32 -0.30
CA CYS A 451 -7.41 5.05 0.45
C CYS A 451 -6.58 6.33 0.41
N ASN A 452 -6.81 7.20 1.39
CA ASN A 452 -6.29 8.56 1.44
C ASN A 452 -4.91 8.61 2.11
N ASN A 453 -4.13 9.63 1.77
CA ASN A 453 -2.81 9.91 2.34
C ASN A 453 -1.80 8.75 2.23
N VAL A 454 -2.05 7.79 1.33
CA VAL A 454 -1.18 6.60 1.19
C VAL A 454 0.21 6.99 0.68
N LYS A 455 1.24 6.56 1.42
CA LYS A 455 2.65 6.80 1.10
C LYS A 455 3.25 5.55 0.47
N ILE A 456 3.66 5.61 -0.79
CA ILE A 456 4.18 4.48 -1.57
C ILE A 456 5.58 4.85 -2.08
N PHE A 457 6.64 4.37 -1.42
CA PHE A 457 8.00 4.81 -1.78
C PHE A 457 9.13 3.79 -1.68
N ASN A 458 10.22 4.02 -2.42
CA ASN A 458 11.38 3.11 -2.51
C ASN A 458 11.04 1.65 -2.91
N ASN A 459 9.87 1.37 -3.50
CA ASN A 459 9.49 0.01 -3.87
C ASN A 459 10.06 -0.39 -5.25
N GLU A 460 10.43 -1.65 -5.41
CA GLU A 460 10.78 -2.26 -6.70
C GLU A 460 9.59 -3.11 -7.19
N VAL A 461 8.88 -2.68 -8.24
CA VAL A 461 7.61 -3.29 -8.68
C VAL A 461 7.71 -3.77 -10.14
N TYR A 462 7.54 -5.07 -10.42
CA TYR A 462 7.81 -5.58 -11.78
C TYR A 462 7.11 -6.89 -12.21
N ASP A 463 7.19 -7.18 -13.51
CA ASP A 463 6.77 -8.44 -14.16
C ASP A 463 5.32 -8.88 -13.82
N GLY A 464 4.35 -7.95 -13.87
CA GLY A 464 2.92 -8.27 -13.72
C GLY A 464 2.28 -8.97 -14.94
N GLY A 465 1.04 -9.46 -14.76
CA GLY A 465 0.25 -10.11 -15.82
C GLY A 465 -0.25 -9.20 -16.96
N GLU A 466 -1.13 -9.73 -17.84
CA GLU A 466 -1.47 -9.14 -19.15
C GLU A 466 -2.06 -7.72 -19.09
N ASP A 467 -2.84 -7.41 -18.06
CA ASP A 467 -3.48 -6.11 -17.83
C ASP A 467 -2.89 -5.38 -16.59
N ALA A 468 -1.66 -5.73 -16.19
CA ALA A 468 -1.05 -5.27 -14.95
C ALA A 468 -0.51 -3.84 -15.00
N VAL A 469 -1.06 -2.98 -14.15
CA VAL A 469 -0.45 -1.74 -13.63
C VAL A 469 0.53 -2.04 -12.48
N GLY A 470 1.65 -1.31 -12.40
CA GLY A 470 2.59 -1.39 -11.28
C GLY A 470 2.03 -0.81 -9.99
N ILE A 471 1.79 0.51 -9.97
CA ILE A 471 1.16 1.25 -8.86
C ILE A 471 -0.15 1.87 -9.34
N PHE A 472 -1.28 1.64 -8.68
CA PHE A 472 -2.58 2.14 -9.10
C PHE A 472 -3.31 2.88 -7.95
N LEU A 473 -3.54 4.18 -8.12
CA LEU A 473 -4.46 4.96 -7.29
C LEU A 473 -5.85 4.95 -7.94
N HIS A 474 -6.87 4.48 -7.21
CA HIS A 474 -8.17 4.15 -7.78
C HIS A 474 -9.32 4.63 -6.88
N ARG A 475 -10.27 5.38 -7.45
CA ARG A 475 -11.53 5.86 -6.85
C ARG A 475 -11.34 6.67 -5.56
N SER A 476 -11.03 7.96 -5.72
CA SER A 476 -10.85 8.94 -4.64
C SER A 476 -9.84 8.52 -3.57
N SER A 477 -8.75 7.86 -3.98
CA SER A 477 -7.60 7.60 -3.13
C SER A 477 -6.67 8.81 -3.19
N ASP A 478 -7.05 9.84 -2.41
CA ASP A 478 -6.59 11.22 -2.58
C ASP A 478 -5.42 11.56 -1.64
N GLY A 479 -4.67 12.62 -1.98
CA GLY A 479 -3.55 13.10 -1.15
C GLY A 479 -2.35 12.14 -1.08
N ALA A 480 -2.29 11.13 -1.95
CA ALA A 480 -1.24 10.11 -1.96
C ALA A 480 0.15 10.68 -2.26
N GLU A 481 1.18 10.10 -1.66
CA GLU A 481 2.59 10.42 -1.88
C GLU A 481 3.28 9.21 -2.53
N VAL A 482 3.71 9.33 -3.79
CA VAL A 482 4.28 8.21 -4.56
C VAL A 482 5.66 8.60 -5.10
N HIS A 483 6.74 8.13 -4.46
CA HIS A 483 8.09 8.59 -4.82
C HIS A 483 9.22 7.57 -4.74
N ASP A 484 10.33 7.84 -5.43
CA ASP A 484 11.54 6.98 -5.45
C ASP A 484 11.29 5.50 -5.86
N ASN A 485 10.13 5.16 -6.43
CA ASN A 485 9.81 3.78 -6.81
C ASN A 485 10.49 3.40 -8.15
N VAL A 486 10.93 2.15 -8.25
CA VAL A 486 11.48 1.57 -9.48
C VAL A 486 10.49 0.55 -10.04
N VAL A 487 9.76 0.93 -11.09
CA VAL A 487 8.67 0.13 -11.65
C VAL A 487 9.01 -0.30 -13.08
N TYR A 488 8.93 -1.59 -13.41
CA TYR A 488 9.35 -2.04 -14.74
C TYR A 488 8.65 -3.29 -15.31
N ASN A 489 8.69 -3.42 -16.64
CA ASN A 489 8.09 -4.50 -17.43
C ASN A 489 6.56 -4.67 -17.24
N MET A 490 5.84 -3.62 -16.84
CA MET A 490 4.38 -3.67 -16.67
C MET A 490 3.65 -3.68 -18.02
N GLN A 491 2.67 -4.58 -18.17
CA GLN A 491 2.00 -4.81 -19.46
C GLN A 491 0.94 -3.74 -19.79
N ASP A 492 0.39 -3.05 -18.78
CA ASP A 492 -0.47 -1.87 -18.96
C ASP A 492 0.30 -0.57 -18.65
N ALA A 493 0.42 -0.18 -17.38
CA ALA A 493 1.07 1.08 -17.01
C ALA A 493 2.12 0.89 -15.91
N GLY A 494 3.15 1.73 -15.91
CA GLY A 494 4.03 1.88 -14.75
C GLY A 494 3.22 2.33 -13.53
N MET A 495 2.48 3.42 -13.71
CA MET A 495 1.47 3.86 -12.74
C MET A 495 0.16 4.26 -13.43
N ALA A 496 -0.97 4.02 -12.75
CA ALA A 496 -2.28 4.49 -13.19
C ALA A 496 -2.99 5.28 -12.09
N MET A 497 -3.87 6.18 -12.51
CA MET A 497 -4.79 6.93 -11.67
C MET A 497 -6.19 6.87 -12.26
N MET A 498 -7.19 6.64 -11.41
CA MET A 498 -8.60 6.71 -11.78
C MET A 498 -9.37 7.42 -10.68
N GLU A 499 -9.99 8.56 -11.03
CA GLU A 499 -10.70 9.42 -10.08
C GLU A 499 -9.92 9.74 -8.80
N SER A 500 -8.61 9.94 -8.88
CA SER A 500 -7.75 10.25 -7.71
C SER A 500 -7.13 11.64 -7.82
N TYR A 501 -7.05 12.34 -6.70
CA TYR A 501 -6.81 13.77 -6.64
C TYR A 501 -5.69 14.18 -5.69
N ASP A 502 -5.13 15.36 -5.95
CA ASP A 502 -4.19 16.08 -5.07
C ASP A 502 -2.96 15.25 -4.65
N ALA A 503 -2.57 14.25 -5.44
CA ALA A 503 -1.44 13.37 -5.17
C ALA A 503 -0.10 13.97 -5.64
N ASN A 504 0.96 13.71 -4.87
CA ASN A 504 2.35 14.09 -5.18
C ASN A 504 3.13 12.87 -5.68
N ILE A 505 3.59 12.92 -6.93
CA ILE A 505 4.19 11.77 -7.63
C ILE A 505 5.56 12.19 -8.19
N TYR A 506 6.65 11.80 -7.53
CA TYR A 506 7.97 12.35 -7.86
C TYR A 506 9.16 11.39 -7.79
N ASP A 507 10.21 11.67 -8.56
CA ASP A 507 11.47 10.90 -8.60
C ASP A 507 11.34 9.38 -8.86
N ASN A 508 10.18 8.91 -9.38
CA ASN A 508 9.97 7.51 -9.75
C ASN A 508 10.63 7.17 -11.10
N SER A 509 11.00 5.89 -11.29
CA SER A 509 11.56 5.35 -12.53
C SER A 509 10.66 4.28 -13.14
N PHE A 510 10.04 4.57 -14.28
CA PHE A 510 9.17 3.67 -15.04
C PHE A 510 9.88 3.13 -16.30
N THR A 511 10.14 1.82 -16.37
CA THR A 511 10.95 1.22 -17.46
C THR A 511 10.25 0.07 -18.20
N ASN A 512 10.27 0.07 -19.53
CA ASN A 512 9.64 -0.96 -20.39
C ASN A 512 8.13 -1.19 -20.15
N CYS A 513 7.43 -0.19 -19.62
CA CYS A 513 5.98 -0.23 -19.45
C CYS A 513 5.28 0.12 -20.78
N ARG A 514 4.02 -0.28 -20.95
CA ARG A 514 3.23 0.16 -22.12
C ARG A 514 2.85 1.64 -22.03
N TYR A 515 2.30 2.06 -20.90
CA TYR A 515 2.20 3.46 -20.54
C TYR A 515 3.15 3.80 -19.39
N GLY A 516 3.66 5.03 -19.34
CA GLY A 516 4.40 5.53 -18.19
C GLY A 516 3.46 5.77 -17.01
N ILE A 517 2.78 6.93 -17.04
CA ILE A 517 1.63 7.25 -16.17
C ILE A 517 0.38 7.41 -17.04
N ARG A 518 -0.74 6.78 -16.65
CA ARG A 518 -2.07 7.05 -17.22
C ARG A 518 -3.06 7.57 -16.19
N LEU A 519 -3.84 8.61 -16.54
CA LEU A 519 -4.86 9.21 -15.69
C LEU A 519 -6.24 9.08 -16.32
N SER A 520 -7.27 8.82 -15.51
CA SER A 520 -8.64 8.63 -16.00
C SER A 520 -9.72 9.03 -15.00
N LEU A 521 -10.98 9.03 -15.45
CA LEU A 521 -12.18 9.24 -14.64
C LEU A 521 -12.09 10.50 -13.75
N GLY A 522 -11.68 11.62 -14.33
CA GLY A 522 -11.63 12.90 -13.63
C GLY A 522 -10.43 13.13 -12.71
N SER A 523 -9.46 12.20 -12.64
CA SER A 523 -8.22 12.36 -11.84
C SER A 523 -7.59 13.74 -12.07
N GLY A 524 -7.36 14.50 -11.00
CA GLY A 524 -7.00 15.91 -11.17
C GLY A 524 -6.26 16.56 -10.01
N ARG A 525 -5.67 17.73 -10.26
CA ARG A 525 -4.80 18.47 -9.31
C ARG A 525 -3.56 17.71 -8.84
N ASN A 526 -3.17 16.64 -9.54
CA ASN A 526 -2.00 15.84 -9.20
C ASN A 526 -0.71 16.53 -9.66
N ILE A 527 0.36 16.42 -8.87
CA ILE A 527 1.66 17.04 -9.10
C ILE A 527 2.67 15.93 -9.43
N ILE A 528 3.05 15.83 -10.71
CA ILE A 528 3.86 14.74 -11.28
C ILE A 528 5.22 15.32 -11.70
N THR A 529 6.26 15.11 -10.90
CA THR A 529 7.53 15.85 -11.06
C THR A 529 8.79 14.99 -11.09
N ASN A 530 9.81 15.36 -11.88
CA ASN A 530 11.12 14.71 -11.94
C ASN A 530 11.13 13.19 -12.25
N ASN A 531 10.00 12.60 -12.67
CA ASN A 531 9.92 11.17 -12.94
C ASN A 531 10.70 10.81 -14.22
N LEU A 532 11.35 9.64 -14.20
CA LEU A 532 12.10 9.09 -15.32
C LEU A 532 11.27 7.99 -16.00
N PHE A 533 11.08 8.12 -17.31
CA PHE A 533 10.44 7.10 -18.15
C PHE A 533 11.43 6.62 -19.20
N SER A 534 11.64 5.30 -19.32
CA SER A 534 12.58 4.72 -20.29
C SER A 534 12.00 3.50 -20.99
N GLY A 535 12.23 3.39 -22.30
CA GLY A 535 11.74 2.26 -23.10
C GLY A 535 10.21 2.14 -23.14
N ILE A 536 9.47 3.24 -22.94
CA ILE A 536 8.00 3.19 -22.94
C ILE A 536 7.49 2.80 -24.33
N THR A 537 6.59 1.82 -24.38
CA THR A 537 6.24 1.15 -25.65
C THR A 537 4.99 1.72 -26.34
N GLN A 538 4.18 2.54 -25.66
CA GLN A 538 3.08 3.28 -26.28
C GLN A 538 3.11 4.78 -25.94
N TYR A 539 2.67 5.20 -24.75
CA TYR A 539 2.60 6.63 -24.36
C TYR A 539 3.32 6.89 -23.04
N GLY A 540 4.19 7.90 -22.99
CA GLY A 540 4.85 8.31 -21.74
C GLY A 540 3.84 8.81 -20.71
N LEU A 541 3.06 9.82 -21.09
CA LEU A 541 1.98 10.41 -20.28
C LEU A 541 0.66 10.33 -21.06
N TYR A 542 -0.39 9.80 -20.44
CA TYR A 542 -1.68 9.52 -21.09
C TYR A 542 -2.87 9.96 -20.22
N THR A 543 -3.86 10.64 -20.80
CA THR A 543 -5.17 10.88 -20.15
C THR A 543 -6.29 10.31 -21.01
N TYR A 544 -7.41 9.91 -20.40
CA TYR A 544 -8.67 9.60 -21.09
C TYR A 544 -9.85 9.68 -20.11
N MET A 545 -11.08 9.94 -20.58
CA MET A 545 -12.23 10.07 -19.68
C MET A 545 -12.60 8.74 -19.01
N GLY A 546 -12.53 7.64 -19.77
CA GLY A 546 -12.97 6.32 -19.34
C GLY A 546 -14.40 6.00 -19.76
N SER A 547 -14.92 4.86 -19.29
CA SER A 547 -16.28 4.37 -19.57
C SER A 547 -17.18 4.25 -18.35
N ASP A 548 -16.58 4.40 -17.17
CA ASP A 548 -17.24 4.20 -15.88
C ASP A 548 -17.94 5.51 -15.48
N ASP A 549 -18.96 5.42 -14.64
CA ASP A 549 -19.57 6.62 -14.05
C ASP A 549 -18.66 7.11 -12.90
N PRO A 550 -18.33 8.42 -12.82
CA PRO A 550 -17.56 8.98 -11.71
C PRO A 550 -18.32 8.86 -10.37
N ASP A 551 -17.63 8.43 -9.31
CA ASP A 551 -18.16 8.39 -7.95
C ASP A 551 -18.23 9.83 -7.35
N VAL A 552 -17.40 10.78 -7.81
CA VAL A 552 -17.36 12.17 -7.33
C VAL A 552 -18.53 13.00 -7.86
N PRO A 553 -19.40 13.57 -6.99
CA PRO A 553 -20.57 14.32 -7.43
C PRO A 553 -20.25 15.53 -8.31
N ASN A 554 -20.88 15.59 -9.49
CA ASN A 554 -20.69 16.61 -10.53
C ASN A 554 -19.33 16.56 -11.26
N SER A 555 -18.52 15.51 -11.06
CA SER A 555 -17.40 15.21 -11.95
C SER A 555 -17.91 14.99 -13.39
N ASN A 556 -17.15 15.49 -14.37
CA ASN A 556 -17.39 15.24 -15.79
C ASN A 556 -16.59 14.04 -16.32
N GLY A 557 -15.84 13.35 -15.44
CA GLY A 557 -14.96 12.22 -15.76
C GLY A 557 -13.68 12.59 -16.52
N ARG A 558 -13.42 13.86 -16.81
CA ARG A 558 -12.28 14.29 -17.66
C ARG A 558 -11.07 14.67 -16.79
N PRO A 559 -9.92 14.00 -16.91
CA PRO A 559 -8.74 14.30 -16.08
C PRO A 559 -8.27 15.75 -16.26
N SER A 560 -8.19 16.51 -15.16
CA SER A 560 -7.97 17.95 -15.25
C SER A 560 -7.04 18.56 -14.20
N ASP A 561 -6.49 19.74 -14.51
CA ASP A 561 -5.66 20.54 -13.60
C ASP A 561 -4.40 19.81 -13.08
N ASN A 562 -3.91 18.77 -13.77
CA ASN A 562 -2.69 18.05 -13.39
C ASN A 562 -1.44 18.81 -13.87
N VAL A 563 -0.37 18.79 -13.06
CA VAL A 563 0.90 19.44 -13.35
C VAL A 563 1.98 18.37 -13.61
N PHE A 564 2.64 18.47 -14.76
CA PHE A 564 3.76 17.64 -15.17
C PHE A 564 5.01 18.53 -15.28
N ASP A 565 5.92 18.45 -14.31
CA ASP A 565 7.09 19.35 -14.21
C ASP A 565 8.43 18.59 -14.19
N GLY A 566 9.38 18.99 -15.03
CA GLY A 566 10.76 18.46 -15.01
C GLY A 566 10.94 16.96 -15.31
N ASN A 567 9.90 16.25 -15.77
CA ASN A 567 9.98 14.80 -16.03
C ASN A 567 10.86 14.50 -17.27
N THR A 568 11.53 13.35 -17.28
CA THR A 568 12.32 12.88 -18.43
C THR A 568 11.64 11.69 -19.10
N ILE A 569 11.15 11.87 -20.32
CA ILE A 569 10.38 10.86 -21.07
C ILE A 569 11.21 10.33 -22.26
N GLU A 570 11.57 9.04 -22.22
CA GLU A 570 12.14 8.29 -23.34
C GLU A 570 11.19 7.18 -23.85
N THR A 571 10.82 7.26 -25.13
CA THR A 571 9.91 6.30 -25.79
C THR A 571 10.61 5.52 -26.90
N ASP A 572 10.39 4.20 -26.95
CA ASP A 572 10.96 3.29 -27.97
C ASP A 572 9.91 2.76 -28.99
N GLY A 573 8.61 2.94 -28.69
CA GLY A 573 7.50 2.34 -29.44
C GLY A 573 6.89 3.24 -30.52
N ASP A 574 5.63 3.64 -30.30
CA ASP A 574 4.89 4.51 -31.24
C ASP A 574 5.46 5.95 -31.34
N ASN A 575 6.43 6.30 -30.48
CA ASN A 575 7.11 7.60 -30.39
C ASN A 575 6.17 8.77 -30.04
N ILE A 576 5.08 8.48 -29.32
CA ILE A 576 4.15 9.48 -28.78
C ILE A 576 4.52 9.71 -27.32
N GLY A 577 5.09 10.88 -27.02
CA GLY A 577 5.56 11.20 -25.66
C GLY A 577 4.42 11.51 -24.71
N VAL A 578 3.44 12.25 -25.22
CA VAL A 578 2.26 12.73 -24.48
C VAL A 578 1.03 12.50 -25.36
N HIS A 579 -0.03 11.93 -24.78
CA HIS A 579 -1.35 11.79 -25.41
C HIS A 579 -2.42 12.28 -24.42
N ILE A 580 -2.85 13.54 -24.54
CA ILE A 580 -3.93 14.11 -23.71
C ILE A 580 -5.25 13.96 -24.45
N LYS A 581 -5.90 12.82 -24.21
CA LYS A 581 -7.26 12.59 -24.66
C LYS A 581 -8.24 12.97 -23.55
N GLU A 582 -9.28 13.70 -23.92
CA GLU A 582 -10.42 14.03 -23.04
C GLU A 582 -10.00 14.64 -21.68
N GLY A 583 -8.90 15.40 -21.65
CA GLY A 583 -8.33 16.01 -20.44
C GLY A 583 -8.19 17.52 -20.58
N ASP A 584 -8.41 18.25 -19.48
CA ASP A 584 -8.59 19.70 -19.50
C ASP A 584 -7.64 20.44 -18.53
N SER A 585 -7.23 21.67 -18.85
CA SER A 585 -6.44 22.54 -17.95
C SER A 585 -5.10 21.97 -17.44
N ASN A 586 -4.58 20.91 -18.07
CA ASN A 586 -3.32 20.28 -17.65
C ASN A 586 -2.11 21.18 -17.98
N VAL A 587 -1.02 21.05 -17.23
CA VAL A 587 0.16 21.93 -17.31
C VAL A 587 1.44 21.12 -17.50
N PHE A 588 2.22 21.44 -18.53
CA PHE A 588 3.50 20.80 -18.84
C PHE A 588 4.63 21.84 -18.79
N ILE A 589 5.55 21.70 -17.83
CA ILE A 589 6.67 22.61 -17.58
C ILE A 589 8.00 21.84 -17.60
N ASP A 590 9.04 22.38 -18.22
CA ASP A 590 10.45 21.92 -18.16
C ASP A 590 10.72 20.41 -18.44
N ASN A 591 9.76 19.67 -19.00
CA ASN A 591 9.92 18.24 -19.28
C ASN A 591 10.90 18.00 -20.45
N VAL A 592 11.61 16.88 -20.43
CA VAL A 592 12.62 16.49 -21.41
C VAL A 592 12.19 15.25 -22.19
N PHE A 593 12.01 15.36 -23.50
CA PHE A 593 11.53 14.28 -24.37
C PHE A 593 12.62 13.74 -25.30
N THR A 594 12.88 12.42 -25.25
CA THR A 594 13.83 11.70 -26.09
C THR A 594 13.13 10.54 -26.83
N GLY A 595 13.51 10.28 -28.08
CA GLY A 595 12.83 9.27 -28.93
C GLY A 595 11.47 9.69 -29.48
N VAL A 596 10.82 10.69 -28.87
CA VAL A 596 9.48 11.18 -29.24
C VAL A 596 9.42 11.88 -30.61
N SER A 597 8.40 11.57 -31.41
CA SER A 597 8.08 12.21 -32.69
C SER A 597 6.77 13.00 -32.71
N THR A 598 5.85 12.76 -31.76
CA THR A 598 4.54 13.40 -31.74
C THR A 598 4.07 13.66 -30.29
N TYR A 599 3.29 14.72 -30.12
CA TYR A 599 2.45 14.95 -28.95
C TYR A 599 1.00 15.09 -29.42
N GLU A 600 0.09 14.33 -28.83
CA GLU A 600 -1.30 14.20 -29.29
C GLU A 600 -2.27 14.80 -28.26
N PHE A 601 -3.24 15.57 -28.75
CA PHE A 601 -4.23 16.28 -27.93
C PHE A 601 -5.61 16.06 -28.55
N GLU A 602 -6.34 15.03 -28.09
CA GLU A 602 -7.62 14.59 -28.67
C GLU A 602 -8.79 15.00 -27.78
N ASP A 603 -9.64 15.93 -28.26
CA ASP A 603 -10.79 16.43 -27.49
C ASP A 603 -10.38 16.93 -26.08
N SER A 604 -9.24 17.62 -25.98
CA SER A 604 -8.73 18.25 -24.75
C SER A 604 -8.92 19.76 -24.79
N SER A 605 -8.73 20.46 -23.68
CA SER A 605 -8.82 21.93 -23.63
C SER A 605 -7.86 22.57 -22.63
N ASP A 606 -7.58 23.86 -22.84
CA ASP A 606 -6.82 24.75 -21.95
C ASP A 606 -5.46 24.21 -21.44
N THR A 607 -4.84 23.28 -22.19
CA THR A 607 -3.54 22.72 -21.81
C THR A 607 -2.43 23.75 -22.00
N THR A 608 -1.60 23.91 -20.96
CA THR A 608 -0.47 24.84 -20.90
C THR A 608 0.83 24.09 -21.17
N TRP A 609 1.70 24.65 -22.03
CA TRP A 609 2.98 24.03 -22.43
C TRP A 609 4.10 25.07 -22.40
N VAL A 610 5.01 24.96 -21.43
CA VAL A 610 6.06 25.94 -21.12
C VAL A 610 7.42 25.25 -21.04
N ASP A 611 8.42 25.80 -21.74
CA ASP A 611 9.86 25.46 -21.67
C ASP A 611 10.28 23.97 -21.80
N ASN A 612 9.35 23.05 -22.08
CA ASN A 612 9.64 21.65 -22.41
C ASN A 612 10.61 21.52 -23.60
N THR A 613 11.52 20.54 -23.54
CA THR A 613 12.61 20.38 -24.51
C THR A 613 12.73 18.98 -25.10
N GLY A 614 13.30 18.90 -26.31
CA GLY A 614 13.45 17.63 -27.03
C GLY A 614 12.14 17.14 -27.65
N GLY A 615 12.25 16.18 -28.58
CA GLY A 615 11.13 15.45 -29.18
C GLY A 615 10.13 16.24 -30.05
N GLY A 616 9.54 15.53 -31.00
CA GLY A 616 8.22 15.72 -31.62
C GLY A 616 7.72 17.06 -32.18
N CYS A 617 6.55 16.99 -32.82
CA CYS A 617 5.68 18.13 -33.10
C CYS A 617 4.32 17.94 -32.40
N LEU A 618 3.69 19.04 -32.00
CA LEU A 618 2.29 19.06 -31.52
C LEU A 618 1.36 18.76 -32.71
N ASP A 619 0.46 17.77 -32.60
CA ASP A 619 -0.59 17.58 -33.62
C ASP A 619 -1.68 18.67 -33.47
N GLY A 620 -2.18 19.14 -34.61
CA GLY A 620 -2.84 20.44 -34.77
C GLY A 620 -4.33 20.48 -34.45
N SER A 621 -4.76 19.93 -33.32
CA SER A 621 -6.05 20.29 -32.69
C SER A 621 -5.98 21.71 -32.12
N THR A 622 -7.13 22.31 -31.80
CA THR A 622 -7.25 23.79 -31.72
C THR A 622 -7.04 24.39 -30.32
N ASP A 623 -6.54 23.60 -29.37
CA ASP A 623 -7.07 23.64 -28.01
C ASP A 623 -6.01 24.03 -26.94
N PHE A 624 -5.09 24.92 -27.32
CA PHE A 624 -4.00 25.42 -26.48
C PHE A 624 -4.20 26.88 -26.01
N ALA A 625 -3.87 27.14 -24.75
CA ALA A 625 -3.65 28.49 -24.23
C ALA A 625 -2.18 28.93 -24.45
N GLU A 626 -1.95 30.24 -24.65
CA GLU A 626 -0.70 30.87 -25.11
C GLU A 626 0.64 30.22 -24.67
N GLY A 627 1.46 29.77 -25.63
CA GLY A 627 2.87 29.39 -25.39
C GLY A 627 3.44 28.34 -26.34
N GLY A 628 2.61 27.41 -26.82
CA GLY A 628 3.04 26.23 -27.59
C GLY A 628 3.83 26.54 -28.88
N ILE A 629 5.00 25.88 -29.00
CA ILE A 629 5.85 25.94 -30.20
C ILE A 629 5.14 25.23 -31.36
N THR A 630 4.55 26.01 -32.26
CA THR A 630 3.73 25.53 -33.38
C THR A 630 4.49 25.43 -34.71
N GLU A 631 5.82 25.24 -34.66
CA GLU A 631 6.66 25.05 -35.85
C GLU A 631 7.54 23.79 -35.76
N CYS A 632 7.30 22.87 -36.70
CA CYS A 632 8.31 21.95 -37.25
C CYS A 632 9.15 22.69 -38.32
#